data_AF-A0AAJ2Z0D6-F1
#
_entry.id   AF-A0AAJ2Z0D6-F1
#
_cell.length_a   1.000
_cell.length_b   1.000
_cell.length_c   1.000
_cell.angle_alpha   90.00
_cell.angle_beta   90.00
_cell.angle_gamma   90.00
#
_symmetry.space_group_name_H-M   'P 1'
#
loop_
_entity.id
_entity.type
_entity.pdbx_description
1 polymer ?
#
loop_
_entity_poly.entity_id
_entity_poly.type
_entity_poly.pdbx_seq_one_letter_code
_entity_poly.pdbx_strand_id
1 'polypeptide(L)' 'MYVPVFLRPRDLVALPWLIFVTTIVFLMFIDNQTARFVWGGIGLFLGVVTLIGVTIMRRYIDIDKD' A
#
# COMPACT_ATOMS: atom_id res chain seq x y z
N MET A 1 12.44 22.52 -7.04
CA MET A 1 13.24 21.30 -7.36
C MET A 1 12.34 20.11 -7.09
N TYR A 2 11.60 19.65 -8.10
CA TYR A 2 10.77 18.45 -7.98
C TYR A 2 11.71 17.27 -8.19
N VAL A 3 11.98 16.50 -7.15
CA VAL A 3 12.65 15.21 -7.29
C VAL A 3 11.58 14.24 -7.75
N PRO A 4 11.55 13.79 -9.02
CA PRO A 4 10.64 12.73 -9.39
C PRO A 4 11.06 11.48 -8.63
N VAL A 5 10.27 11.10 -7.62
CA VAL A 5 10.46 9.85 -6.89
C VAL A 5 10.05 8.74 -7.85
N PHE A 6 10.97 8.35 -8.73
CA PHE A 6 10.86 7.12 -9.52
C PHE A 6 11.06 5.95 -8.55
N LEU A 7 9.96 5.53 -7.91
CA LEU A 7 9.93 4.23 -7.26
C LEU A 7 10.21 3.18 -8.34
N ARG A 8 11.23 2.35 -8.15
CA ARG A 8 11.47 1.24 -9.08
C ARG A 8 10.23 0.34 -9.06
N PRO A 9 9.88 -0.34 -10.17
CA PRO A 9 8.77 -1.29 -10.20
C PRO A 9 8.86 -2.35 -9.09
N ARG A 10 10.09 -2.69 -8.66
CA ARG A 10 10.36 -3.57 -7.52
C ARG A 10 9.89 -2.98 -6.18
N ASP A 11 10.05 -1.69 -5.97
CA ASP A 11 9.65 -1.01 -4.73
C ASP A 11 8.13 -0.84 -4.66
N LEU A 12 7.46 -0.64 -5.82
CA LEU A 12 6.00 -0.62 -5.89
C LEU A 12 5.38 -1.91 -5.35
N VAL A 13 6.00 -3.05 -5.63
CA VAL A 13 5.51 -4.38 -5.23
C VAL A 13 5.54 -4.57 -3.71
N ALA A 14 6.45 -3.87 -3.02
CA ALA A 14 6.56 -3.92 -1.57
C ALA A 14 5.57 -2.98 -0.86
N LEU A 15 4.98 -2.01 -1.56
CA LEU A 15 4.07 -1.02 -0.96
C LEU A 15 2.86 -1.63 -0.26
N PRO A 16 2.14 -2.61 -0.85
CA PRO A 16 0.98 -3.18 -0.16
C PRO A 16 1.41 -3.90 1.12
N TRP A 17 2.51 -4.65 1.06
CA TRP A 17 3.07 -5.32 2.24
C TRP A 17 3.47 -4.33 3.33
N LEU A 18 4.14 -3.23 2.97
CA LEU A 18 4.51 -2.15 3.90
C LEU A 18 3.26 -1.55 4.57
N ILE A 19 2.20 -1.30 3.81
CA ILE A 19 0.94 -0.76 4.33
C ILE A 19 0.27 -1.73 5.30
N PHE A 20 0.25 -3.04 5.00
CA PHE A 20 -0.29 -4.03 5.94
C PHE A 20 0.52 -4.10 7.23
N VAL A 21 1.85 -4.14 7.16
CA VAL A 21 2.70 -4.22 8.35
C VAL A 21 2.58 -2.97 9.21
N THR A 22 2.64 -1.78 8.58
CA THR A 22 2.50 -0.51 9.31
C THR A 22 1.11 -0.36 9.92
N THR A 23 0.05 -0.80 9.22
CA THR A 23 -1.32 -0.86 9.77
C THR A 23 -1.37 -1.75 11.01
N ILE A 24 -0.84 -2.98 10.94
CA ILE A 24 -0.87 -3.92 12.07
C ILE A 24 -0.13 -3.34 13.28
N VAL A 25 1.08 -2.79 13.06
CA VAL A 25 1.87 -2.16 14.12
C VAL A 25 1.12 -0.97 14.71
N PHE A 26 0.52 -0.11 13.89
CA PHE A 26 -0.26 1.03 14.34
C PHE A 26 -1.45 0.62 15.21
N LEU A 27 -2.16 -0.45 14.81
CA LEU A 27 -3.29 -0.97 15.58
C LEU A 27 -2.89 -1.55 16.94
N MET A 28 -1.65 -2.00 17.12
CA MET A 28 -1.16 -2.48 18.42
C MET A 28 -1.05 -1.37 19.47
N PHE A 29 -0.93 -0.10 19.05
CA PHE A 29 -0.85 1.05 19.95
C PHE A 29 -2.21 1.66 20.28
N ILE A 30 -3.31 1.10 19.73
CA ILE A 30 -4.65 1.60 19.96
C ILE A 30 -5.37 0.68 20.96
N ASP A 31 -5.56 1.18 22.17
CA ASP A 31 -6.30 0.48 23.23
C ASP A 31 -7.82 0.51 23.01
N ASN A 32 -8.33 1.55 22.32
CA ASN A 32 -9.75 1.68 22.05
C ASN A 32 -10.21 0.73 20.93
N GLN A 33 -11.05 -0.24 21.27
CA GLN A 33 -11.55 -1.27 20.35
C GLN A 33 -12.32 -0.70 19.14
N THR A 34 -13.13 0.35 19.34
CA THR A 34 -13.86 1.02 18.25
C THR A 34 -12.90 1.71 17.30
N ALA A 35 -11.91 2.43 17.85
CA ALA A 35 -10.89 3.09 17.04
C ALA A 35 -10.05 2.05 16.27
N ARG A 36 -9.71 0.93 16.90
CA ARG A 36 -8.96 -0.17 16.25
C ARG A 36 -9.72 -0.77 15.09
N PHE A 37 -11.05 -0.92 15.19
CA PHE A 37 -11.87 -1.38 14.09
C PHE A 37 -11.91 -0.39 12.92
N VAL A 38 -12.13 0.90 13.22
CA VAL A 38 -12.19 1.95 12.19
C VAL A 38 -10.84 2.07 11.46
N TRP A 39 -9.75 2.22 12.22
CA TRP A 39 -8.41 2.34 11.66
C TRP A 39 -7.95 1.06 10.96
N GLY A 40 -8.36 -0.10 11.46
CA GLY A 40 -8.05 -1.38 10.82
C GLY A 40 -8.78 -1.53 9.48
N GLY A 41 -10.04 -1.12 9.41
CA GLY A 41 -10.79 -1.07 8.15
C GLY A 41 -10.14 -0.13 7.13
N ILE A 42 -9.73 1.07 7.56
CA ILE A 42 -9.04 2.03 6.69
C ILE A 42 -7.71 1.46 6.18
N GLY A 43 -6.90 0.86 7.05
CA GLY A 43 -5.62 0.28 6.65
C GLY A 43 -5.77 -0.91 5.70
N LEU A 44 -6.77 -1.77 5.91
CA LEU A 44 -7.11 -2.84 4.96
C LEU A 44 -7.56 -2.28 3.61
N PHE A 45 -8.40 -1.24 3.60
CA PHE A 45 -8.85 -0.58 2.37
C PHE A 45 -7.68 0.01 1.58
N LEU A 46 -6.76 0.71 2.26
CA LEU A 46 -5.55 1.25 1.64
C LEU A 46 -4.63 0.14 1.08
N GLY A 47 -4.53 -0.99 1.78
CA GLY A 47 -3.80 -2.18 1.31
C GLY A 47 -4.38 -2.75 0.01
N VAL A 48 -5.71 -2.82 -0.11
CA VAL A 48 -6.39 -3.27 -1.34
C VAL A 48 -6.19 -2.28 -2.48
N VAL A 49 -6.36 -0.98 -2.23
CA VAL A 49 -6.16 0.07 -3.25
C VAL A 49 -4.73 0.03 -3.79
N THR A 50 -3.73 -0.18 -2.93
CA THR A 50 -2.34 -0.30 -3.36
C THR A 50 -2.05 -1.60 -4.11
N LEU A 51 -2.64 -2.74 -3.74
CA LEU A 51 -2.57 -3.96 -4.56
C LEU A 51 -3.10 -3.74 -5.97
N ILE A 52 -4.25 -3.07 -6.10
CA ILE A 52 -4.85 -2.75 -7.40
C ILE A 52 -3.92 -1.83 -8.20
N GLY A 53 -3.43 -0.74 -7.58
CA GLY A 53 -2.51 0.19 -8.22
C GLY A 53 -1.22 -0.47 -8.72
N VAL A 54 -0.63 -1.36 -7.92
CA VAL A 54 0.56 -2.14 -8.30
C VAL A 54 0.27 -3.09 -9.45
N THR A 55 -0.89 -3.75 -9.43
CA THR A 55 -1.32 -4.67 -10.50
C THR A 55 -1.48 -3.94 -11.83
N ILE A 56 -2.11 -2.76 -11.80
CA ILE A 56 -2.28 -1.91 -12.98
C ILE A 56 -0.91 -1.45 -13.51
N MET A 57 -0.03 -0.94 -12.64
CA MET A 57 1.31 -0.50 -13.02
C MET A 57 2.15 -1.63 -13.63
N ARG A 58 2.11 -2.83 -13.06
CA ARG A 58 2.76 -4.01 -13.65
C ARG A 58 2.24 -4.30 -15.05
N ARG A 59 0.91 -4.23 -15.25
CA ARG A 59 0.29 -4.48 -16.54
C ARG A 59 0.70 -3.45 -17.59
N TYR A 60 0.81 -2.17 -17.23
CA TYR A 60 1.32 -1.13 -18.15
C TYR A 60 2.79 -1.37 -18.53
N ILE A 61 3.64 -1.75 -17.59
CA ILE A 61 5.06 -2.05 -17.87
C ILE A 61 5.22 -3.26 -18.80
N ASP A 62 4.31 -4.23 -18.71
CA ASP A 62 4.32 -5.40 -19.59
C ASP A 62 3.86 -5.04 -21.00
N ILE A 63 2.81 -4.22 -21.13
CA ILE A 63 2.28 -3.76 -22.43
C ILE A 63 3.27 -2.86 -23.18
N ASP A 64 4.08 -2.06 -22.47
CA ASP A 64 5.09 -1.17 -23.08
C ASP A 64 6.35 -1.91 -23.58
N LYS A 65 6.45 -3.22 -23.34
CA LYS A 65 7.57 -4.06 -23.82
C LYS A 65 7.28 -4.80 -25.12
N ASP A 66 6.03 -4.84 -25.57
CA ASP A 66 5.60 -5.40 -26.85
C ASP A 66 5.60 -4.33 -27.96
#